data_AF-A0A9N7REJ0-F1
#
_entry.id   AF-A0A9N7REJ0-F1
#
_cell.length_a   1.000
_cell.length_b   1.000
_cell.length_c   1.000
_cell.angle_alpha   90.00
_cell.angle_beta   90.00
_cell.angle_gamma   90.00
#
_symmetry.space_group_name_H-M   'P 1'
#
loop_
_entity.id
_entity.type
_entity.pdbx_description
1 polymer ?
#
loop_
_entity_poly.entity_id
_entity_poly.type
_entity_poly.pdbx_seq_one_letter_code
_entity_poly.pdbx_strand_id
1 'polypeptide(L)'
;MPWWPRAGSGRRKSYSLYILYIYDTVVPELTALRSGSPTNVICLSDDLLCSILPFHALIFFDAKHLHSKSELSLPALRSEFSLLSSTSRSNNSSVDGASPEIFFFNLEFQESRSSFSVFGISTLPHIRLLSPDVVE
;
A
#
# COMPACT_ATOMS: atom_id res chain seq x y z
N MET A 1 -32.16 -27.22 -4.44
CA MET A 1 -32.34 -26.09 -5.38
C MET A 1 -32.15 -24.79 -4.62
N PRO A 2 -31.00 -24.09 -4.72
CA PRO A 2 -30.83 -22.80 -4.08
C PRO A 2 -31.40 -21.70 -4.99
N TRP A 3 -32.25 -20.86 -4.42
CA TRP A 3 -32.77 -19.66 -5.04
C TRP A 3 -31.68 -18.58 -5.10
N TRP A 4 -31.31 -18.14 -6.31
CA TRP A 4 -30.65 -16.84 -6.53
C TRP A 4 -31.64 -15.91 -7.23
N PRO A 5 -31.74 -14.63 -6.83
CA PRO A 5 -32.52 -13.67 -7.58
C PRO A 5 -31.76 -13.25 -8.85
N ARG A 6 -32.51 -13.18 -9.94
CA ARG A 6 -32.08 -12.79 -11.29
C ARG A 6 -31.41 -11.41 -11.28
N ALA A 7 -30.32 -11.27 -12.02
CA ALA A 7 -29.52 -10.06 -12.13
C ALA A 7 -30.34 -8.84 -12.59
N GLY A 8 -30.46 -7.85 -11.70
CA GLY A 8 -30.88 -6.49 -12.02
C GLY A 8 -29.66 -5.57 -12.10
N SER A 9 -29.64 -4.68 -13.09
CA SER A 9 -28.60 -3.70 -13.42
C SER A 9 -28.39 -2.59 -12.37
N GLY A 10 -28.49 -2.91 -11.08
CA GLY A 10 -28.34 -1.97 -9.95
C GLY A 10 -27.01 -2.10 -9.20
N ARG A 11 -26.22 -3.16 -9.44
CA ARG A 11 -25.01 -3.45 -8.66
C ARG A 11 -23.82 -2.52 -8.97
N ARG A 12 -23.64 -2.10 -10.23
CA ARG A 12 -22.46 -1.31 -10.66
C ARG A 12 -22.36 0.07 -10.00
N LYS A 13 -23.49 0.77 -9.82
CA LYS A 13 -23.49 2.09 -9.19
C LYS A 13 -23.19 2.02 -7.69
N SER A 14 -23.59 0.93 -7.04
CA SER A 14 -23.42 0.76 -5.61
C SER A 14 -21.94 0.56 -5.25
N TYR A 15 -21.22 -0.32 -5.94
CA TYR A 15 -19.79 -0.55 -5.70
C TYR A 15 -18.92 0.67 -6.01
N SER A 16 -19.26 1.42 -7.07
CA SER A 16 -18.57 2.68 -7.39
C SER A 16 -18.73 3.71 -6.27
N LEU A 17 -19.90 3.78 -5.61
CA LEU A 17 -20.12 4.67 -4.47
C LEU A 17 -19.33 4.24 -3.23
N TYR A 18 -19.24 2.92 -2.97
CA TYR A 18 -18.46 2.38 -1.85
C TYR A 18 -16.96 2.62 -2.03
N ILE A 19 -16.41 2.40 -3.23
CA ILE A 19 -15.00 2.69 -3.51
C ILE A 19 -14.72 4.18 -3.35
N LEU A 20 -15.59 5.06 -3.86
CA LEU A 20 -15.44 6.50 -3.72
C LEU A 20 -15.49 6.94 -2.24
N TYR A 21 -16.40 6.36 -1.45
CA TYR A 21 -16.48 6.61 0.00
C TYR A 21 -15.23 6.15 0.75
N ILE A 22 -14.69 4.98 0.41
CA ILE A 22 -13.42 4.49 0.97
C ILE A 22 -12.27 5.42 0.56
N TYR A 23 -12.25 5.88 -0.69
CA TYR A 23 -11.25 6.81 -1.19
C TYR A 23 -11.27 8.13 -0.40
N ASP A 24 -12.44 8.74 -0.25
CA ASP A 24 -12.62 10.01 0.47
C ASP A 24 -12.31 9.92 1.97
N THR A 25 -12.40 8.72 2.55
CA THR A 25 -12.13 8.50 3.98
C THR A 25 -10.67 8.13 4.25
N VAL A 26 -10.06 7.28 3.41
CA VAL A 26 -8.72 6.71 3.65
C VAL A 26 -7.60 7.57 3.06
N VAL A 27 -7.81 8.23 1.91
CA VAL A 27 -6.76 9.04 1.28
C VAL A 27 -6.30 10.22 2.14
N PRO A 28 -7.18 10.96 2.84
CA PRO A 28 -6.76 12.02 3.75
C PRO A 28 -5.88 11.48 4.89
N GLU A 29 -6.22 10.31 5.43
CA GLU A 29 -5.44 9.66 6.49
C GLU A 29 -4.06 9.23 5.98
N LEU A 30 -3.99 8.52 4.85
CA LEU A 30 -2.72 8.11 4.24
C LEU A 30 -1.86 9.33 3.86
N THR A 31 -2.50 10.41 3.39
CA THR A 31 -1.81 11.68 3.08
C THR A 31 -1.25 12.34 4.33
N ALA A 32 -1.98 12.32 5.44
CA ALA A 32 -1.51 12.85 6.72
C ALA A 32 -0.33 12.02 7.27
N LEU A 33 -0.45 10.69 7.24
CA LEU A 33 0.63 9.77 7.66
C LEU A 33 1.89 9.96 6.82
N ARG A 34 1.74 10.10 5.50
CA ARG A 34 2.84 10.39 4.59
C ARG A 34 3.50 11.73 4.90
N SER A 35 2.71 12.77 5.13
CA SER A 35 3.22 14.13 5.39
C SER A 35 3.97 14.23 6.71
N GLY A 36 3.59 13.41 7.71
CA GLY A 36 4.31 13.27 8.96
C GLY A 36 5.60 12.43 8.86
N SER A 37 5.82 11.75 7.73
CA SER A 37 7.01 10.92 7.50
C SER A 37 8.12 11.70 6.82
N PRO A 38 9.36 11.73 7.37
CA PRO A 38 10.47 12.46 6.78
C PRO A 38 10.90 11.89 5.42
N THR A 39 10.58 10.63 5.12
CA THR A 39 10.94 9.95 3.86
C THR A 39 9.77 9.80 2.90
N ASN A 40 8.59 10.34 3.22
CA ASN A 40 7.33 10.05 2.51
C ASN A 40 6.97 8.56 2.44
N VAL A 41 7.58 7.72 3.29
CA VAL A 41 7.27 6.29 3.44
C VAL A 41 6.45 6.11 4.71
N ILE A 42 5.26 5.53 4.60
CA ILE A 42 4.37 5.26 5.72
C ILE A 42 4.79 3.94 6.39
N CYS A 43 4.87 3.90 7.73
CA CYS A 43 5.04 2.63 8.42
C CYS A 43 3.71 1.87 8.41
N LEU A 44 3.67 0.71 7.78
CA LEU A 44 2.46 -0.10 7.65
C LEU A 44 2.27 -0.95 8.91
N SER A 45 1.27 -0.61 9.71
CA SER A 45 0.80 -1.40 10.85
C SER A 45 -0.20 -2.47 10.40
N ASP A 46 -0.42 -3.46 11.27
CA ASP A 46 -1.43 -4.51 11.04
C ASP A 46 -2.84 -3.94 10.83
N ASP A 47 -3.19 -2.84 11.50
CA ASP A 47 -4.51 -2.21 11.40
C ASP A 47 -4.75 -1.53 10.04
N LEU A 48 -3.68 -1.06 9.39
CA LEU A 48 -3.77 -0.30 8.13
C LEU A 48 -3.80 -1.21 6.89
N LEU A 49 -3.49 -2.51 7.05
CA LEU A 49 -3.33 -3.43 5.91
C LEU A 49 -4.58 -3.49 5.02
N CYS A 50 -5.77 -3.63 5.61
CA CYS A 50 -7.01 -3.72 4.84
C CYS A 50 -7.35 -2.39 4.13
N SER A 51 -7.00 -1.27 4.76
CA SER A 51 -7.28 0.07 4.23
C SER A 51 -6.48 0.38 2.97
N ILE A 52 -5.32 -0.27 2.75
CA ILE A 52 -4.45 0.02 1.59
C ILE A 52 -4.73 -0.86 0.36
N LEU A 53 -5.51 -1.94 0.49
CA LEU A 53 -5.84 -2.86 -0.62
C LEU A 53 -6.53 -2.19 -1.82
N PRO A 54 -7.41 -1.18 -1.64
CA PRO A 54 -8.05 -0.48 -2.75
C PRO A 54 -7.16 0.51 -3.50
N PHE A 55 -5.86 0.61 -3.17
CA PHE A 55 -4.95 1.62 -3.69
C PHE A 55 -3.74 0.97 -4.35
N HIS A 56 -3.05 1.73 -5.21
CA HIS A 56 -1.71 1.35 -5.62
C HIS A 56 -0.75 1.57 -4.44
N ALA A 57 -0.17 0.49 -3.95
CA ALA A 57 0.73 0.54 -2.79
C ALA A 57 2.03 -0.18 -3.11
N LEU A 58 3.17 0.49 -2.89
CA LEU A 58 4.49 -0.12 -2.97
C LEU A 58 5.00 -0.36 -1.55
N ILE A 59 5.20 -1.62 -1.18
CA ILE A 59 5.56 -2.05 0.17
C ILE A 59 6.99 -2.58 0.16
N PHE A 60 7.87 -1.94 0.91
CA PHE A 60 9.19 -2.45 1.27
C PHE A 60 9.08 -3.27 2.56
N PHE A 61 9.53 -4.52 2.52
CA PHE A 61 9.55 -5.38 3.69
C PHE A 61 10.91 -5.30 4.36
N ASP A 62 10.88 -5.02 5.66
CA ASP A 62 12.08 -4.76 6.46
C ASP A 62 12.10 -5.61 7.72
N ALA A 63 13.30 -5.79 8.26
CA ALA A 63 13.54 -6.43 9.52
C ALA A 63 14.78 -5.80 10.16
N LYS A 64 14.57 -4.90 11.13
CA LYS A 64 15.66 -4.14 11.78
C LYS A 64 16.71 -5.06 12.39
N HIS A 65 16.29 -6.18 12.96
CA HIS A 65 17.17 -7.19 13.54
C HIS A 65 18.11 -7.88 12.52
N LEU A 66 17.86 -7.74 11.22
CA LEU A 66 18.70 -8.24 10.14
C LEU A 66 19.62 -7.17 9.53
N HIS A 67 19.53 -5.91 9.96
CA HIS A 67 20.35 -4.81 9.41
C HIS A 67 21.85 -5.00 9.66
N SER A 68 22.23 -5.78 10.67
CA SER A 68 23.63 -6.15 10.94
C SER A 68 24.22 -7.12 9.91
N LYS A 69 23.37 -7.79 9.11
CA LYS A 69 23.80 -8.69 8.03
C LYS A 69 24.05 -7.88 6.76
N SER A 70 25.29 -7.45 6.57
CA SER A 70 25.70 -6.63 5.41
C SER A 70 25.35 -7.27 4.05
N GLU A 71 25.36 -8.60 3.97
CA GLU A 71 24.95 -9.37 2.79
C GLU A 71 23.54 -9.04 2.29
N LEU A 72 22.63 -8.61 3.18
CA LEU A 72 21.26 -8.27 2.83
C LEU A 72 21.10 -6.81 2.37
N SER A 73 22.07 -5.95 2.70
CA SER A 73 22.08 -4.52 2.34
C SER A 73 20.77 -3.77 2.63
N LEU A 74 20.01 -4.20 3.64
CA LEU A 74 18.69 -3.64 3.99
C LEU A 74 18.73 -2.12 4.22
N PRO A 75 19.70 -1.56 4.99
CA PRO A 75 19.75 -0.11 5.20
C PRO A 75 19.98 0.69 3.91
N ALA A 76 20.79 0.15 2.98
CA ALA A 76 21.07 0.79 1.70
C ALA A 76 19.83 0.78 0.81
N LEU A 77 19.19 -0.38 0.66
CA LEU A 77 17.97 -0.51 -0.15
C LEU A 77 16.80 0.32 0.42
N ARG A 78 16.68 0.41 1.74
CA ARG A 78 15.69 1.28 2.40
C ARG A 78 15.94 2.75 2.09
N SER A 79 17.21 3.17 1.99
CA SER A 79 17.57 4.54 1.62
C SER A 79 17.21 4.83 0.16
N GLU A 80 17.52 3.91 -0.76
CA GLU A 80 17.12 4.00 -2.18
C GLU A 80 15.59 4.04 -2.32
N PHE A 81 14.87 3.20 -1.58
CA PHE A 81 13.41 3.19 -1.56
C PHE A 81 12.83 4.54 -1.09
N SER A 82 13.44 5.14 -0.06
CA SER A 82 13.06 6.46 0.45
C SER A 82 13.36 7.58 -0.56
N LEU A 83 14.40 7.43 -1.38
CA LEU A 83 14.69 8.36 -2.46
C LEU A 83 13.64 8.24 -3.57
N LEU A 84 13.26 7.01 -3.94
CA LEU A 84 12.18 6.75 -4.91
C LEU A 84 10.83 7.33 -4.45
N SER A 85 10.44 7.14 -3.18
CA SER A 85 9.20 7.72 -2.64
C SER A 85 9.22 9.24 -2.70
N SER A 86 10.35 9.87 -2.35
CA SER A 86 10.48 11.34 -2.37
C SER A 86 10.36 11.94 -3.77
N THR A 87 10.85 11.24 -4.81
CA THR A 87 10.83 11.70 -6.20
C THR A 87 9.52 11.38 -6.91
N SER A 88 8.78 10.36 -6.44
CA SER A 88 7.52 9.92 -7.04
C SER A 88 6.45 11.02 -7.11
N ARG A 89 6.41 11.91 -6.12
CA ARG A 89 5.42 13.01 -6.03
C ARG A 89 5.60 14.06 -7.13
N SER A 90 6.84 14.37 -7.46
CA SER A 90 7.17 15.39 -8.47
C SER A 90 6.86 14.93 -9.90
N ASN A 91 6.89 13.62 -10.14
CA ASN A 91 6.75 13.05 -11.48
C ASN A 91 5.33 12.54 -11.79
N ASN A 92 4.49 12.33 -10.78
CA ASN A 92 3.13 11.80 -10.95
C ASN A 92 2.03 12.83 -10.61
N SER A 93 2.33 14.13 -10.68
CA SER A 93 1.30 15.17 -10.58
C SER A 93 0.39 15.07 -11.80
N SER A 94 -0.78 14.46 -11.62
CA SER A 94 -1.79 14.32 -12.65
C SER A 94 -2.20 15.71 -13.16
N VAL A 95 -1.85 16.03 -14.41
CA VAL A 95 -2.34 17.24 -15.10
C VAL A 95 -3.88 17.17 -15.27
N ASP A 96 -4.47 15.96 -15.27
CA ASP A 96 -5.90 15.72 -15.50
C ASP A 96 -6.58 14.78 -14.48
N GLY A 97 -6.00 14.56 -13.29
CA GLY A 97 -6.59 13.68 -12.26
C GLY A 97 -6.66 12.19 -12.60
N ALA A 98 -6.08 11.75 -13.73
CA ALA A 98 -6.27 10.40 -14.28
C ALA A 98 -5.20 9.36 -13.88
N SER A 99 -4.06 9.78 -13.30
CA SER A 99 -3.01 8.86 -12.87
C SER A 99 -3.20 8.46 -11.41
N PRO A 100 -3.28 7.16 -11.08
CA PRO A 100 -3.47 6.74 -9.71
C PRO A 100 -2.26 7.09 -8.84
N GLU A 101 -2.52 7.67 -7.68
CA GLU A 101 -1.50 7.97 -6.68
C GLU A 101 -0.96 6.66 -6.08
N ILE A 102 0.36 6.48 -6.12
CA ILE A 102 1.03 5.33 -5.50
C ILE A 102 1.49 5.73 -4.10
N PHE A 103 1.08 4.96 -3.09
CA PHE A 103 1.54 5.14 -1.71
C PHE A 103 2.71 4.21 -1.40
N PHE A 104 3.72 4.75 -0.71
CA PHE A 104 4.92 4.01 -0.34
C PHE A 104 4.84 3.60 1.13
N PHE A 105 5.07 2.32 1.39
CA PHE A 105 4.98 1.73 2.72
C PHE A 105 6.25 0.99 3.07
N ASN A 106 6.58 0.99 4.36
CA ASN A 106 7.56 0.10 4.97
C ASN A 106 6.84 -0.80 5.98
N LEU A 107 6.97 -2.11 5.82
CA LEU A 107 6.41 -3.10 6.73
C LEU A 107 7.55 -3.74 7.51
N GLU A 108 7.66 -3.43 8.80
CA GLU A 108 8.72 -3.95 9.68
C GLU A 108 8.26 -5.23 10.37
N PHE A 109 9.09 -6.27 10.30
CA PHE A 109 8.74 -7.62 10.74
C PHE A 109 8.30 -7.74 12.20
N GLN A 110 8.96 -7.06 13.15
CA GLN A 110 8.62 -7.14 14.57
C GLN A 110 7.40 -6.28 14.93
N GLU A 111 7.15 -5.20 14.19
CA GLU A 111 6.01 -4.29 14.39
C GLU A 111 4.70 -4.83 13.78
N SER A 112 4.77 -5.55 12.66
CA SER A 112 3.59 -5.95 11.85
C SER A 112 3.64 -7.42 11.40
N ARG A 113 3.80 -8.34 12.36
CA ARG A 113 3.94 -9.80 12.08
C ARG A 113 2.75 -10.39 11.34
N SER A 114 1.53 -9.96 11.67
CA SER A 114 0.32 -10.51 11.08
C SER A 114 0.27 -10.17 9.60
N SER A 115 0.53 -8.90 9.26
CA SER A 115 0.64 -8.45 7.88
C SER A 115 1.77 -9.15 7.13
N PHE A 116 2.92 -9.32 7.76
CA PHE A 116 4.05 -10.04 7.17
C PHE A 116 3.65 -11.48 6.78
N SER A 117 2.87 -12.15 7.63
CA SER A 117 2.33 -13.49 7.36
C SER A 117 1.32 -13.51 6.23
N VAL A 118 0.47 -12.48 6.08
CA VAL A 118 -0.49 -12.37 4.97
C VAL A 118 0.23 -12.36 3.62
N PHE A 119 1.39 -11.70 3.54
CA PHE A 119 2.19 -11.67 2.32
C PHE A 119 3.03 -12.93 2.07
N GLY A 120 3.10 -13.85 3.04
CA GLY A 120 3.82 -15.12 2.90
C GLY A 120 5.32 -14.96 2.58
N ILE A 121 5.94 -13.86 3.02
CA ILE A 121 7.34 -13.55 2.68
C ILE A 121 8.29 -14.38 3.54
N SER A 122 9.17 -15.12 2.88
CA SER A 122 10.16 -16.00 3.51
C SER A 122 11.60 -15.47 3.44
N THR A 123 11.86 -14.43 2.66
CA THR A 123 13.20 -13.88 2.40
C THR A 123 13.18 -12.36 2.33
N LEU A 124 14.28 -11.74 2.75
CA LEU A 124 14.49 -10.29 2.68
C LEU A 124 15.82 -9.97 1.97
N PRO A 125 15.97 -8.79 1.33
CA PRO A 125 14.96 -7.75 1.10
C PRO A 125 13.82 -8.21 0.19
N HIS A 126 12.63 -7.65 0.39
CA HIS A 126 11.48 -7.93 -0.47
C HIS A 126 10.68 -6.66 -0.74
N ILE A 127 10.18 -6.48 -1.96
CA ILE A 127 9.30 -5.37 -2.34
C ILE A 127 8.06 -5.94 -3.03
N ARG A 128 6.87 -5.43 -2.69
CA ARG A 128 5.61 -5.77 -3.38
C ARG A 128 4.94 -4.51 -3.89
N LEU A 129 4.47 -4.57 -5.14
CA LEU A 129 3.47 -3.64 -5.65
C LEU A 129 2.10 -4.30 -5.48
N LEU A 130 1.20 -3.61 -4.81
CA LEU A 130 -0.22 -3.87 -4.82
C LEU A 130 -0.84 -2.96 -5.87
N SER A 131 -1.69 -3.56 -6.69
CA SER A 131 -2.61 -2.84 -7.54
C SER A 131 -3.99 -2.92 -6.89
N PRO A 132 -4.81 -1.87 -7.02
CA PRO A 132 -6.21 -1.97 -6.64
C PRO A 132 -6.82 -3.15 -7.37
N ASP A 133 -7.47 -4.05 -6.64
CA ASP A 133 -8.20 -5.16 -7.26
C ASP A 133 -9.27 -4.56 -8.17
N VAL A 134 -9.02 -4.60 -9.49
CA VAL A 134 -10.10 -4.47 -10.47
C VAL A 134 -10.85 -5.78 -10.38
N VAL A 135 -11.85 -5.83 -9.51
CA VAL A 135 -12.79 -6.94 -9.43
C VAL A 135 -13.58 -6.93 -10.75
N GLU A 136 -13.11 -7.67 -11.76
CA GLU A 136 -13.83 -7.94 -13.02
C GLU A 136 -15.12 -8.75 -12.79
#